data_AF-A0A6A6RLC3-F1
#
_entry.id   AF-A0A6A6RLC3-F1
#
_cell.length_a   1.000
_cell.length_b   1.000
_cell.length_c   1.000
_cell.angle_alpha   90.00
_cell.angle_beta   90.00
_cell.angle_gamma   90.00
#
_symmetry.space_group_name_H-M   'P 1'
#
loop_
_entity.id
_entity.type
_entity.pdbx_description
1 polymer ?
#
loop_
_entity_poly.entity_id
_entity_poly.type
_entity_poly.pdbx_seq_one_letter_code
_entity_poly.pdbx_strand_id
1 'polypeptide(L)'
;MFTENTVAVLLMALGNTSISTAQYGMMSALDGEKTASSFQHQFRSVLKKAKELKARADDGETFAAVAPDKKRGLFLSIERLFSVQLTIV
;
A
#
# COMPACT_ATOMS: atom_id res chain seq x y z
N MET A 1 0.31 13.25 4.50
CA MET A 1 0.42 12.26 5.59
C MET A 1 -0.28 10.99 5.13
N PHE A 2 0.40 9.85 5.16
CA PHE A 2 -0.22 8.57 4.81
C PHE A 2 -1.20 8.15 5.91
N THR A 3 -2.20 7.35 5.55
CA THR A 3 -3.19 6.85 6.51
C THR A 3 -2.69 5.58 7.20
N GLU A 4 -3.27 5.28 8.36
CA GLU A 4 -3.04 4.02 9.08
C GLU A 4 -3.23 2.79 8.19
N ASN A 5 -4.25 2.82 7.32
CA ASN A 5 -4.56 1.73 6.40
C ASN A 5 -3.45 1.53 5.37
N THR A 6 -2.87 2.63 4.88
CA THR A 6 -1.75 2.57 3.92
C THR A 6 -0.52 1.90 4.53
N VAL A 7 -0.21 2.21 5.79
CA VAL A 7 0.91 1.59 6.51
C VAL A 7 0.61 0.12 6.84
N ALA A 8 -0.64 -0.20 7.21
CA ALA A 8 -1.06 -1.58 7.47
C ALA A 8 -0.93 -2.47 6.22
N VAL A 9 -1.27 -1.95 5.03
CA VAL A 9 -1.08 -2.66 3.75
C VAL A 9 0.41 -2.93 3.48
N LEU A 10 1.30 -1.97 3.77
CA LEU A 10 2.75 -2.18 3.61
C LEU A 10 3.27 -3.27 4.54
N LEU A 11 2.85 -3.26 5.81
CA LEU A 11 3.24 -4.30 6.77
C LEU A 11 2.71 -5.68 6.36
N MET A 12 1.49 -5.75 5.84
CA MET A 12 0.91 -6.97 5.27
C MET A 12 1.71 -7.48 4.08
N ALA A 13 2.03 -6.61 3.10
CA ALA A 13 2.77 -6.98 1.89
C ALA A 13 4.19 -7.46 2.20
N LEU A 14 4.83 -6.91 3.23
CA LEU A 14 6.15 -7.34 3.72
C LEU A 14 6.08 -8.61 4.59
N GLY A 15 4.88 -9.11 4.90
CA GLY A 15 4.67 -10.26 5.79
C GLY A 15 5.06 -10.00 7.25
N ASN A 16 5.37 -8.75 7.62
CA ASN A 16 5.92 -8.41 8.92
C ASN A 16 4.85 -7.74 9.78
N THR A 17 4.15 -8.54 10.58
CA THR A 17 3.01 -8.09 11.42
C THR A 17 3.41 -7.75 12.85
N SER A 18 4.70 -7.51 13.10
CA SER A 18 5.25 -7.07 14.37
C SER A 18 6.38 -6.06 14.16
N ILE A 19 6.54 -5.16 15.13
CA ILE A 19 7.61 -4.16 15.16
C ILE A 19 8.31 -4.29 16.51
N SER A 20 9.64 -4.39 16.50
CA SER A 20 10.44 -4.54 17.71
C SER A 20 10.66 -3.21 18.43
N THR A 21 10.97 -3.25 19.72
CA THR A 21 11.31 -2.04 20.51
C THR A 21 12.49 -1.27 19.92
N ALA A 22 13.48 -1.97 19.35
CA ALA A 22 14.62 -1.35 18.67
C ALA A 22 14.16 -0.53 17.43
N GLN A 23 13.20 -1.05 16.67
CA GLN A 23 12.63 -0.34 15.52
C GLN A 23 11.82 0.89 15.96
N TYR A 24 11.07 0.80 17.05
CA TYR A 24 10.41 1.99 17.63
C TYR A 24 11.40 3.05 18.14
N GLY A 25 12.55 2.62 18.68
CA GLY A 25 13.66 3.51 19.03
C GLY A 25 14.23 4.21 17.80
N MET A 26 14.42 3.48 16.69
CA MET A 26 14.86 4.05 15.42
C MET A 26 13.84 5.05 14.86
N MET A 27 12.54 4.76 14.92
CA MET A 27 11.49 5.69 14.51
C MET A 27 11.52 6.97 15.35
N SER A 28 11.69 6.85 16.66
CA SER A 28 11.82 7.99 17.58
C SER A 28 13.05 8.85 17.27
N ALA A 29 14.19 8.22 16.98
CA ALA A 29 15.42 8.93 16.62
C ALA A 29 15.30 9.70 15.29
N LEU A 30 14.56 9.15 14.32
CA LEU A 30 14.34 9.79 13.01
C LEU A 30 13.28 10.89 13.05
N ASP A 31 12.24 10.70 13.86
CA ASP A 31 11.15 11.67 14.02
C ASP A 31 11.56 12.88 14.87
N GLY A 32 12.38 12.65 15.91
CA GLY A 32 12.93 13.72 16.76
C GLY A 32 11.93 14.35 17.74
N GLU A 33 10.62 14.10 17.58
CA GLU A 33 9.57 14.66 18.43
C GLU A 33 8.90 13.60 19.31
N LYS A 34 8.54 12.46 18.72
CA LYS A 34 7.78 11.40 19.40
C LYS A 34 8.70 10.36 20.02
N THR A 35 8.34 9.90 21.21
CA THR A 35 9.02 8.80 21.90
C THR A 35 8.65 7.44 21.31
N ALA A 36 9.52 6.43 21.51
CA ALA A 36 9.25 5.05 21.12
C ALA A 36 7.92 4.51 21.68
N SER A 37 7.56 4.87 22.91
CA SER A 37 6.29 4.49 23.52
C SER A 37 5.08 5.11 22.79
N SER A 38 5.19 6.39 22.39
CA SER A 38 4.15 7.05 21.58
C SER A 38 3.91 6.31 20.26
N PHE A 39 4.98 5.85 19.60
CA PHE A 39 4.87 5.02 18.41
C PHE A 39 4.26 3.65 18.70
N GLN A 40 4.65 2.98 19.79
CA GLN A 40 4.03 1.71 20.17
C GLN A 40 2.51 1.83 20.30
N HIS A 41 2.01 2.91 20.92
CA HIS A 41 0.58 3.15 21.04
C HIS A 41 -0.09 3.40 19.68
N GLN A 42 0.51 4.22 18.82
CA GLN A 42 -0.02 4.51 17.48
C GLN A 42 -0.03 3.27 16.57
N PHE A 43 0.99 2.42 16.64
CA PHE A 43 1.12 1.25 15.77
C PHE A 43 0.29 0.05 16.24
N ARG A 44 -0.25 0.03 17.46
CA ARG A 44 -1.12 -1.08 17.93
C ARG A 44 -2.31 -1.30 17.00
N SER A 45 -2.98 -0.23 16.58
CA SER A 45 -4.13 -0.34 15.67
C SER A 45 -3.70 -0.72 14.25
N VAL A 46 -2.56 -0.17 13.79
CA VAL A 46 -1.97 -0.50 12.48
C VAL A 46 -1.66 -1.99 12.40
N LEU A 47 -1.01 -2.56 13.42
CA LEU A 47 -0.64 -3.98 13.47
C LEU A 47 -1.86 -4.89 13.50
N LYS A 48 -2.92 -4.47 14.21
CA LYS A 48 -4.21 -5.19 14.20
C LYS A 48 -4.78 -5.23 12.78
N LYS A 49 -4.87 -4.08 12.10
CA LYS A 49 -5.35 -4.00 10.72
C LYS A 49 -4.47 -4.77 9.74
N ALA A 50 -3.15 -4.74 9.90
CA ALA A 50 -2.23 -5.48 9.03
C ALA A 50 -2.49 -6.99 9.12
N LYS A 51 -2.77 -7.51 10.32
CA LYS A 51 -3.15 -8.92 10.53
C LYS A 51 -4.51 -9.25 9.93
N GLU A 52 -5.51 -8.38 10.11
CA GLU A 52 -6.84 -8.55 9.51
C GLU A 52 -6.76 -8.54 7.98
N LEU A 53 -6.02 -7.61 7.40
CA LEU A 53 -5.81 -7.52 5.95
C LEU A 53 -5.02 -8.73 5.42
N LYS A 54 -4.06 -9.22 6.19
CA LYS A 54 -3.33 -10.45 5.85
C LYS A 54 -4.27 -11.65 5.81
N ALA A 55 -5.12 -11.83 6.83
CA ALA A 55 -6.10 -12.92 6.84
C ALA A 55 -7.05 -12.83 5.64
N ARG A 56 -7.57 -11.65 5.34
CA ARG A 56 -8.42 -11.41 4.16
C ARG A 56 -7.73 -11.71 2.83
N ALA A 57 -6.46 -11.33 2.71
CA ALA A 57 -5.66 -11.64 1.52
C ALA A 57 -5.37 -13.14 1.40
N ASP A 58 -5.06 -13.81 2.50
CA ASP A 58 -4.83 -15.26 2.57
C ASP A 58 -6.13 -16.04 2.28
N ASP A 59 -7.31 -15.48 2.62
CA ASP A 59 -8.65 -16.00 2.28
C ASP A 59 -9.03 -15.78 0.79
N GLY A 60 -8.17 -15.12 0.00
CA GLY A 60 -8.36 -14.91 -1.43
C GLY A 60 -9.17 -13.67 -1.79
N GLU A 61 -9.35 -12.72 -0.87
CA GLU A 61 -10.03 -11.46 -1.18
C GLU A 61 -9.23 -10.60 -2.18
N THR A 62 -9.91 -10.13 -3.23
CA THR A 62 -9.33 -9.20 -4.21
C THR A 62 -9.72 -7.77 -3.87
N PHE A 63 -8.76 -6.94 -3.47
CA PHE A 63 -8.97 -5.51 -3.24
C PHE A 63 -9.06 -4.75 -4.57
N ALA A 64 -10.25 -4.31 -4.95
CA ALA A 64 -10.45 -3.50 -6.15
C ALA A 64 -9.95 -2.06 -5.93
N ALA A 65 -9.10 -1.56 -6.85
CA ALA A 65 -8.65 -0.19 -6.82
C ALA A 65 -9.83 0.77 -7.04
N VAL A 66 -9.86 1.86 -6.27
CA VAL A 66 -10.87 2.91 -6.46
C VAL A 66 -10.69 3.51 -7.85
N ALA A 67 -11.79 3.62 -8.60
CA ALA A 67 -11.76 4.30 -9.89
C ALA A 67 -11.33 5.75 -9.68
N PRO A 68 -10.41 6.29 -10.50
CA PRO A 68 -10.03 7.68 -10.39
C PRO A 68 -11.27 8.56 -10.63
N ASP A 69 -11.58 9.43 -9.67
CA ASP A 69 -12.68 10.36 -9.81
C ASP A 69 -12.29 11.39 -10.90
N LYS A 70 -12.94 11.27 -12.07
CA LYS A 70 -12.83 12.10 -13.28
C LYS A 70 -11.41 12.45 -13.78
N LYS A 71 -11.03 11.78 -14.88
CA LYS A 71 -10.10 12.20 -15.95
C LYS A 71 -8.92 13.11 -15.53
N ARG A 72 -7.76 12.53 -15.26
CA ARG A 72 -6.49 13.11 -15.74
C ARG A 72 -6.24 12.58 -17.15
N GLY A 73 -6.68 13.35 -18.14
CA GLY A 73 -6.24 13.24 -19.54
C GLY A 73 -6.47 11.90 -20.22
N LEU A 74 -7.52 11.83 -21.03
CA LEU A 74 -7.53 10.95 -22.19
C LEU A 74 -6.38 11.40 -23.13
N PHE A 75 -5.17 10.88 -22.94
CA PHE A 75 -4.16 10.91 -24.01
C PHE A 75 -4.23 9.58 -24.74
N LEU A 76 -4.97 9.62 -25.85
CA LEU A 76 -5.09 8.53 -26.81
C LEU A 76 -3.70 8.20 -27.35
N SER A 77 -3.16 7.02 -27.01
CA SER A 77 -2.10 6.44 -27.85
C SER A 77 -2.78 5.66 -28.97
N ILE A 78 -2.95 6.33 -30.10
CA ILE A 78 -3.46 5.81 -31.37
C ILE A 78 -2.33 5.00 -32.05
N GLU A 79 -1.86 3.93 -31.42
CA GLU A 79 -1.00 2.90 -32.06
C GLU A 79 -1.67 1.53 -32.07
N ARG A 80 -3.00 1.50 -32.00
CA ARG A 80 -3.82 0.41 -32.55
C ARG A 80 -4.48 0.81 -33.88
N LEU A 81 -3.69 1.43 -34.76
CA LEU A 81 -3.91 1.46 -36.21
C LEU A 81 -3.39 0.12 -36.77
N PHE A 82 -4.18 -0.94 -36.87
CA PHE A 82 -4.99 -1.21 -38.05
C PHE A 82 -4.28 -1.13 -39.42
N SER A 83 -2.94 -1.18 -39.49
CA SER A 83 -2.22 -1.03 -40.77
C SER A 83 -1.12 -2.06 -41.09
N VAL A 84 -1.03 -3.20 -40.40
CA VAL A 84 -0.16 -4.31 -40.86
C VAL A 84 -0.90 -5.66 -40.82
N GLN A 85 -2.14 -5.68 -41.31
CA GLN A 85 -2.82 -6.90 -41.75
C GLN A 85 -3.02 -6.92 -43.28
N LEU A 86 -2.24 -6.13 -44.03
CA LEU A 86 -2.29 -6.12 -45.50
C LEU A 86 -0.89 -6.05 -46.12
N THR A 87 -0.06 -7.05 -45.84
CA THR A 87 1.09 -7.43 -46.69
C THR A 87 1.27 -8.94 -46.62
N ILE A 88 0.21 -9.68 -46.96
CA ILE A 88 0.30 -11.03 -47.51
C ILE A 88 -0.15 -10.90 -48.96
N VAL A 89 0.80 -10.53 -49.84
CA VAL A 89 0.98 -11.05 -51.20
C VAL A 89 2.47 -10.95 -51.50
#